data_AF-A0A957AM33-F1
#
_entry.id   AF-A0A957AM33-F1
#
_cell.length_a   1.000
_cell.length_b   1.000
_cell.length_c   1.000
_cell.angle_alpha   90.00
_cell.angle_beta   90.00
_cell.angle_gamma   90.00
#
_symmetry.space_group_name_H-M   'P 1'
#
loop_
_entity.id
_entity.type
_entity.pdbx_description
1 polymer ?
#
loop_
_entity_poly.entity_id
_entity_poly.type
_entity_poly.pdbx_seq_one_letter_code
_entity_poly.pdbx_strand_id
1 'polypeptide(L)'
;FNDAWAAGRAWPRHLAVAGAGALLATPTPAAPRLPQLTRRERDVLRELSAGKSNREIGEALFVSPTTVATHVASLYRKIGVNSRAQAVAWAHRHETL
;
A
#
# COMPACT_ATOMS: atom_id res chain seq x y z
N PHE A 1 -13.07 -14.90 -6.28
CA PHE A 1 -12.16 -13.72 -6.23
C PHE A 1 -12.91 -12.40 -6.44
N ASN A 2 -14.12 -12.41 -7.02
CA ASN A 2 -15.03 -11.26 -7.08
C ASN A 2 -15.99 -11.26 -5.86
N ASP A 3 -16.49 -10.08 -5.48
CA ASP A 3 -17.59 -9.78 -4.52
C ASP A 3 -17.25 -9.31 -3.09
N ALA A 4 -15.97 -9.28 -2.67
CA ALA A 4 -15.61 -8.74 -1.35
C ALA A 4 -15.44 -7.21 -1.31
N TRP A 5 -15.20 -6.57 -2.46
CA TRP A 5 -14.65 -5.20 -2.52
C TRP A 5 -15.71 -4.09 -2.51
N ALA A 6 -16.93 -4.34 -2.95
CA ALA A 6 -17.99 -3.31 -2.98
C ALA A 6 -18.66 -3.06 -1.62
N ALA A 7 -18.44 -3.94 -0.63
CA ALA A 7 -19.23 -3.99 0.60
C ALA A 7 -18.49 -3.51 1.87
N GLY A 8 -17.34 -2.85 1.75
CA GLY A 8 -16.60 -2.33 2.92
C GLY A 8 -16.09 -3.41 3.90
N ARG A 9 -15.94 -4.66 3.46
CA ARG A 9 -15.46 -5.73 4.33
C ARG A 9 -13.94 -5.66 4.48
N ALA A 10 -13.48 -5.48 5.72
CA ALA A 10 -12.07 -5.52 6.07
C ALA A 10 -11.45 -6.91 5.77
N TRP A 11 -10.16 -6.92 5.39
CA TRP A 11 -9.45 -8.16 5.08
C TRP A 11 -9.44 -9.11 6.29
N PRO A 12 -9.76 -10.40 6.14
CA PRO A 12 -9.72 -11.37 7.23
C PRO A 12 -8.30 -11.51 7.82
N ARG A 13 -8.19 -11.41 9.14
CA ARG A 13 -6.92 -11.37 9.90
C ARG A 13 -5.99 -12.56 9.68
N HIS A 14 -6.49 -13.67 9.16
CA HIS A 14 -5.73 -14.92 8.99
C HIS A 14 -5.01 -15.04 7.63
N LEU A 15 -5.25 -14.14 6.67
CA LEU A 15 -4.62 -14.17 5.34
C LEU A 15 -3.39 -13.25 5.22
N ALA A 16 -2.95 -12.63 6.31
CA ALA A 16 -1.75 -11.80 6.34
C ALA A 16 -0.50 -12.67 6.58
N VAL A 17 0.09 -13.21 5.51
CA VAL A 17 1.41 -13.85 5.58
C VAL A 17 2.31 -13.40 4.43
N ALA A 18 3.44 -12.81 4.79
CA ALA A 18 4.70 -12.74 4.03
C ALA A 18 5.79 -12.47 5.09
N GLY A 19 6.77 -13.33 5.37
CA GLY A 19 7.53 -14.19 4.47
C GLY A 19 8.84 -13.49 4.12
N ALA A 20 9.79 -13.42 5.06
CA ALA A 20 11.17 -13.00 4.80
C ALA A 20 12.12 -13.75 5.75
N GLY A 21 12.82 -14.75 5.21
CA GLY A 21 13.88 -15.48 5.91
C GLY A 21 15.10 -14.59 6.15
N ALA A 22 15.55 -14.52 7.40
CA ALA A 22 16.70 -13.74 7.82
C ALA A 22 17.94 -14.64 7.86
N LEU A 23 18.98 -14.27 7.10
CA LEU A 23 20.35 -14.65 7.37
C LEU A 23 21.06 -13.44 8.01
N LEU A 24 21.61 -13.73 9.18
CA LEU A 24 22.23 -12.88 10.20
C LEU A 24 23.03 -11.67 9.69
N ALA A 25 22.61 -10.47 10.10
CA ALA A 25 23.45 -9.28 10.14
C ALA A 25 23.12 -8.45 11.40
N THR A 26 24.14 -7.95 12.08
CA THR A 26 24.07 -7.22 13.35
C THR A 26 23.27 -5.92 13.24
N PRO A 27 22.43 -5.56 14.23
CA PRO A 27 21.60 -4.36 14.15
C PRO A 27 22.38 -3.11 14.56
N THR A 28 22.86 -2.33 13.58
CA THR A 28 23.02 -0.88 13.72
C THR A 28 21.66 -0.28 14.05
N PRO A 29 21.52 0.74 14.93
CA PRO A 29 20.25 1.42 15.15
C PRO A 29 19.83 2.12 13.86
N ALA A 30 19.11 1.40 13.02
CA ALA A 30 18.64 1.86 11.75
C ALA A 30 17.59 2.94 12.01
N ALA A 31 17.77 4.11 11.39
CA ALA A 31 16.68 5.04 11.15
C ALA A 31 15.44 4.22 10.71
N PRO A 32 14.21 4.56 11.16
CA PRO A 32 13.03 3.77 10.89
C PRO A 32 12.97 3.46 9.40
N ARG A 33 13.26 2.19 9.05
CA ARG A 33 13.35 1.79 7.66
C ARG A 33 11.95 1.89 7.11
N LEU A 34 11.71 2.89 6.27
CA LEU A 34 10.48 2.97 5.52
C LEU A 34 10.27 1.61 4.84
N PRO A 35 9.03 1.06 4.88
CA PRO A 35 8.72 -0.17 4.19
C PRO A 35 9.18 -0.04 2.73
N GLN A 36 9.87 -1.07 2.23
CA GLN A 36 10.35 -1.06 0.85
C GLN A 36 9.16 -1.21 -0.10
N LEU A 37 8.61 -0.07 -0.50
CA LEU A 37 7.59 0.03 -1.53
C LEU A 37 8.25 -0.12 -2.91
N THR A 38 7.66 -0.97 -3.74
CA THR A 38 8.00 -1.04 -5.16
C THR A 38 7.75 0.32 -5.82
N ARG A 39 8.34 0.55 -6.99
CA ARG A 39 8.08 1.76 -7.79
C ARG A 39 6.56 1.97 -7.96
N ARG A 40 5.85 0.90 -8.30
CA ARG A 40 4.41 0.97 -8.57
C ARG A 40 3.57 1.29 -7.34
N GLU A 41 3.92 0.74 -6.18
CA GLU A 41 3.24 1.05 -4.93
C GLU A 41 3.48 2.51 -4.49
N ARG A 42 4.66 3.07 -4.75
CA ARG A 42 4.94 4.49 -4.52
C ARG A 42 4.13 5.39 -5.43
N ASP A 43 4.07 5.08 -6.73
CA ASP A 43 3.25 5.83 -7.67
C ASP A 43 1.78 5.84 -7.21
N VAL A 44 1.24 4.67 -6.84
CA VAL A 44 -0.13 4.57 -6.30
C VAL A 44 -0.29 5.37 -5.01
N LEU A 45 0.66 5.31 -4.06
CA LEU A 45 0.58 6.07 -2.81
C LEU A 45 0.57 7.59 -3.04
N ARG A 46 1.34 8.10 -4.00
CA ARG A 46 1.36 9.52 -4.38
C ARG A 46 0.01 9.97 -4.91
N GLU A 47 -0.55 9.21 -5.85
CA GLU A 47 -1.85 9.54 -6.44
C GLU A 47 -3.00 9.41 -5.43
N LEU A 48 -2.91 8.45 -4.50
CA LEU A 48 -3.85 8.35 -3.38
C LEU A 48 -3.82 9.61 -2.50
N SER A 49 -2.62 10.11 -2.19
CA SER A 49 -2.39 11.30 -1.38
C SER A 49 -2.84 12.58 -2.07
N ALA A 50 -2.84 12.59 -3.41
CA ALA A 50 -3.46 13.63 -4.22
C ALA A 50 -5.00 13.55 -4.29
N GLY A 51 -5.62 12.59 -3.59
CA GLY A 51 -7.09 12.46 -3.51
C GLY A 51 -7.74 11.67 -4.66
N LYS A 52 -6.97 11.11 -5.59
CA LYS A 52 -7.51 10.45 -6.81
C LYS A 52 -8.16 9.09 -6.53
N SER A 53 -9.34 8.84 -7.11
CA SER A 53 -10.01 7.54 -7.09
C SER A 53 -9.22 6.45 -7.83
N ASN A 54 -9.50 5.15 -7.59
CA ASN A 54 -8.81 4.07 -8.31
C ASN A 54 -8.96 4.14 -9.83
N ARG A 55 -10.07 4.73 -10.32
CA ARG A 55 -10.29 4.96 -11.74
C ARG A 55 -9.32 6.01 -12.28
N GLU A 56 -9.26 7.18 -11.65
CA GLU A 56 -8.35 8.26 -12.03
C GLU A 56 -6.88 7.85 -11.90
N ILE A 57 -6.54 7.05 -10.89
CA ILE A 57 -5.21 6.47 -10.74
C ILE A 57 -4.92 5.53 -11.91
N GLY A 58 -5.88 4.69 -12.30
CA GLY A 58 -5.73 3.79 -13.43
C GLY A 58 -5.46 4.53 -14.73
N GLU A 59 -6.19 5.62 -14.96
CA GLU A 59 -5.99 6.52 -16.10
C GLU A 59 -4.61 7.19 -16.06
N ALA A 60 -4.23 7.80 -14.94
CA ALA A 60 -2.94 8.48 -14.77
C ALA A 60 -1.74 7.53 -14.92
N LEU A 61 -1.93 6.27 -14.55
CA LEU A 61 -0.89 5.26 -14.51
C LEU A 61 -0.99 4.23 -15.66
N PHE A 62 -1.89 4.42 -16.62
CA PHE A 62 -2.12 3.56 -17.78
C PHE A 62 -2.38 2.08 -17.42
N VAL A 63 -3.21 1.81 -16.41
CA VAL A 63 -3.62 0.45 -16.01
C VAL A 63 -5.10 0.40 -15.64
N SER A 64 -5.68 -0.80 -15.58
CA SER A 64 -7.07 -0.96 -15.18
C SER A 64 -7.31 -0.54 -13.71
N PRO A 65 -8.51 -0.05 -13.35
CA PRO A 65 -8.87 0.24 -11.95
C PRO A 65 -8.74 -0.98 -11.03
N THR A 66 -8.99 -2.18 -11.54
CA THR A 66 -8.82 -3.45 -10.82
C THR A 66 -7.35 -3.75 -10.51
N THR A 67 -6.44 -3.43 -11.44
CA THR A 67 -5.00 -3.51 -11.22
C THR A 67 -4.56 -2.53 -10.13
N VAL A 68 -5.10 -1.31 -10.14
CA VAL A 68 -4.87 -0.34 -9.05
C VAL A 68 -5.33 -0.89 -7.71
N ALA A 69 -6.53 -1.45 -7.62
CA ALA A 69 -7.03 -2.04 -6.37
C ALA A 69 -6.10 -3.13 -5.80
N THR A 70 -5.51 -3.94 -6.68
CA THR A 70 -4.50 -4.96 -6.30
C THR A 70 -3.23 -4.33 -5.73
N HIS A 71 -2.73 -3.25 -6.36
CA HIS A 71 -1.58 -2.50 -5.85
C HIS A 71 -1.89 -1.81 -4.52
N VAL A 72 -3.07 -1.20 -4.37
CA VAL A 72 -3.54 -0.57 -3.12
C VAL A 72 -3.59 -1.57 -1.98
N ALA A 73 -4.10 -2.78 -2.22
CA ALA A 73 -4.13 -3.84 -1.21
C ALA A 73 -2.72 -4.26 -0.76
N SER A 74 -1.80 -4.43 -1.71
CA SER A 74 -0.40 -4.78 -1.41
C SER A 74 0.31 -3.66 -0.66
N LEU A 75 0.09 -2.40 -1.08
CA LEU A 75 0.56 -1.19 -0.43
C LEU A 75 0.08 -1.13 1.02
N TYR A 76 -1.23 -1.28 1.25
CA TYR A 76 -1.83 -1.24 2.59
C TYR A 76 -1.22 -2.29 3.52
N ARG A 77 -1.04 -3.52 3.02
CA ARG A 77 -0.36 -4.59 3.76
C ARG A 77 1.08 -4.22 4.12
N LYS A 78 1.83 -3.60 3.20
CA LYS A 78 3.23 -3.21 3.43
C LYS A 78 3.39 -2.05 4.41
N ILE A 79 2.48 -1.08 4.40
CA ILE A 79 2.54 0.09 5.29
C ILE A 79 1.72 -0.10 6.58
N GLY A 80 1.08 -1.27 6.75
CA GLY A 80 0.37 -1.63 7.97
C GLY A 80 -0.93 -0.84 8.20
N VAL A 81 -1.59 -0.38 7.15
CA VAL A 81 -2.86 0.37 7.23
C VAL A 81 -4.01 -0.43 6.65
N ASN A 82 -5.24 -0.04 6.96
CA ASN A 82 -6.44 -0.74 6.49
C ASN A 82 -7.42 0.16 5.71
N SER A 83 -7.12 1.44 5.57
CA SER A 83 -8.01 2.39 4.92
C SER A 83 -7.24 3.43 4.13
N ARG A 84 -7.95 4.04 3.17
CA ARG A 84 -7.42 5.12 2.34
C ARG A 84 -6.96 6.31 3.17
N ALA A 85 -7.79 6.75 4.12
CA ALA A 85 -7.46 7.86 4.99
C ALA A 85 -6.18 7.60 5.79
N GLN A 86 -6.00 6.37 6.31
CA GLN A 86 -4.77 5.99 7.00
C GLN A 86 -3.57 5.93 6.06
N ALA A 87 -3.73 5.48 4.81
CA ALA A 87 -2.65 5.46 3.84
C ALA A 87 -2.18 6.88 3.47
N VAL A 88 -3.12 7.81 3.29
CA VAL A 88 -2.81 9.24 3.05
C VAL A 88 -2.13 9.86 4.27
N ALA A 89 -2.65 9.64 5.48
CA ALA A 89 -2.02 10.09 6.71
C ALA A 89 -0.64 9.45 6.93
N TRP A 90 -0.45 8.20 6.48
CA TRP A 90 0.86 7.54 6.50
C TRP A 90 1.82 8.22 5.52
N ALA A 91 1.39 8.51 4.29
CA ALA A 91 2.20 9.22 3.29
C ALA A 91 2.69 10.57 3.83
N HIS A 92 1.80 11.40 4.37
CA HIS A 92 2.19 12.70 4.94
C HIS A 92 3.19 12.62 6.10
N ARG A 93 3.22 11.51 6.84
CA ARG A 93 4.18 11.31 7.95
C ARG A 93 5.55 10.81 7.51
N HIS A 94 5.64 10.20 6.32
CA HIS A 94 6.83 9.44 5.90
C HIS A 94 7.42 9.89 4.56
N GLU A 95 6.62 10.52 3.71
CA GLU A 95 7.06 11.28 2.55
C GLU A 95 6.87 12.75 2.92
N THR A 96 7.96 13.42 3.33
CA THR A 96 8.00 14.89 3.22
C THR A 96 7.82 15.22 1.75
N LEU A 97 6.58 15.53 1.35
CA LEU A 97 6.21 16.00 0.01
C LEU A 97 6.96 17.29 -0.34
#